data_AF-A0A0G0W788-F1
#
_entry.id   AF-A0A0G0W788-F1
#
_cell.length_a   1.000
_cell.length_b   1.000
_cell.length_c   1.000
_cell.angle_alpha   90.00
_cell.angle_beta   90.00
_cell.angle_gamma   90.00
#
_symmetry.space_group_name_H-M   'P 1'
#
loop_
_entity.id
_entity.type
_entity.pdbx_description
1 polymer ?
#
loop_
_entity_poly.entity_id
_entity_poly.type
_entity_poly.pdbx_seq_one_letter_code
_entity_poly.pdbx_strand_id
1 'polypeptide(L)'
;MSVEMNNDGAAPVATESKPEAKAMPEELKKFNWGAFLLTWIWGIGHSVWLALAGLVLIFIPVIGFLGSIAFAVYLGVKGNELAWKTGKYTDVEAYLALEKKWMIAGLVVVALGFVLAFMMGAAIVSMITGGMLNGS
;
A
#
# COMPACT_ATOMS: atom_id res chain seq x y z
N MET A 1 -57.01 16.61 1.93
CA MET A 1 -57.10 15.23 1.42
C MET A 1 -57.21 15.32 -0.09
N SER A 2 -56.08 15.15 -0.77
CA SER A 2 -56.01 14.91 -2.21
C SER A 2 -54.86 13.94 -2.37
N VAL A 3 -55.23 12.67 -2.49
CA VAL A 3 -54.31 11.57 -2.75
C VAL A 3 -54.20 11.48 -4.26
N GLU A 4 -53.05 11.86 -4.83
CA GLU A 4 -52.71 11.40 -6.17
C GLU A 4 -52.19 9.97 -6.05
N MET A 5 -53.09 9.02 -6.35
CA MET A 5 -52.74 7.62 -6.56
C MET A 5 -52.20 7.50 -7.98
N ASN A 6 -50.87 7.48 -8.15
CA ASN A 6 -50.31 7.04 -9.42
C ASN A 6 -50.16 5.51 -9.37
N ASN A 7 -50.97 4.85 -10.21
CA ASN A 7 -51.13 3.40 -10.32
C ASN A 7 -50.15 2.86 -11.37
N ASP A 8 -48.88 2.86 -11.03
CA ASP A 8 -47.85 2.22 -11.86
C ASP A 8 -47.29 1.07 -11.03
N GLY A 9 -47.78 -0.15 -11.30
CA GLY A 9 -47.34 -1.40 -10.67
C GLY A 9 -45.90 -1.81 -10.97
N ALA A 10 -44.96 -0.87 -11.05
CA ALA A 10 -43.55 -1.12 -11.04
C ALA A 10 -43.08 -1.31 -9.59
N ALA A 11 -42.35 -2.39 -9.34
CA ALA A 11 -41.69 -2.66 -8.06
C ALA A 11 -40.94 -1.41 -7.56
N PRO A 12 -40.83 -1.18 -6.23
CA PRO A 12 -40.02 -0.09 -5.72
C PRO A 12 -38.62 -0.22 -6.34
N VAL A 13 -38.26 0.74 -7.18
CA VAL A 13 -36.90 0.84 -7.73
C VAL A 13 -36.03 1.01 -6.51
N ALA A 14 -35.36 -0.08 -6.10
CA ALA A 14 -34.31 -0.03 -5.11
C ALA A 14 -33.31 0.98 -5.66
N THR A 15 -33.31 2.17 -5.07
CA THR A 15 -32.24 3.12 -5.26
C THR A 15 -30.99 2.36 -4.85
N GLU A 16 -30.14 2.01 -5.83
CA GLU A 16 -28.80 1.54 -5.54
C GLU A 16 -28.12 2.69 -4.82
N SER A 17 -28.23 2.69 -3.49
CA SER A 17 -27.48 3.58 -2.63
C SER A 17 -26.03 3.21 -2.86
N LYS A 18 -25.38 3.97 -3.74
CA LYS A 18 -23.92 4.06 -3.83
C LYS A 18 -23.42 3.94 -2.39
N PRO A 19 -22.61 2.92 -2.05
CA PRO A 19 -22.28 2.65 -0.66
C PRO A 19 -21.74 3.95 -0.11
N GLU A 20 -22.45 4.53 0.86
CA GLU A 20 -22.05 5.78 1.49
C GLU A 20 -20.60 5.57 1.89
N ALA A 21 -19.69 6.34 1.29
CA ALA A 21 -18.28 6.18 1.51
C ALA A 21 -18.07 6.33 3.01
N LYS A 22 -17.90 5.20 3.71
CA LYS A 22 -17.84 5.12 5.17
C LYS A 22 -16.96 6.27 5.63
N ALA A 23 -17.56 7.25 6.32
CA ALA A 23 -16.87 8.47 6.69
C ALA A 23 -15.56 8.06 7.38
N MET A 24 -14.44 8.47 6.79
CA MET A 24 -13.12 8.01 7.22
C MET A 24 -12.79 8.73 8.54
N PRO A 25 -12.51 8.00 9.62
CA PRO A 25 -12.08 8.60 10.88
C PRO A 25 -10.85 9.49 10.67
N GLU A 26 -10.81 10.63 11.36
CA GLU A 26 -9.71 11.61 11.24
C GLU A 26 -8.36 10.98 11.61
N GLU A 27 -8.34 10.02 12.53
CA GLU A 27 -7.15 9.31 12.98
C GLU A 27 -6.45 8.54 11.84
N LEU A 28 -7.21 8.13 10.83
CA LEU A 28 -6.72 7.38 9.68
C LEU A 28 -6.12 8.29 8.60
N LYS A 29 -6.29 9.61 8.67
CA LYS A 29 -5.73 10.59 7.70
C LYS A 29 -4.23 10.83 7.89
N LYS A 30 -3.52 9.87 8.48
CA LYS A 30 -2.06 9.87 8.67
C LYS A 30 -1.40 9.09 7.55
N PHE A 31 -0.11 9.37 7.34
CA PHE A 31 0.71 8.60 6.41
C PHE A 31 0.82 7.14 6.87
N ASN A 32 0.52 6.20 5.98
CA ASN A 32 0.65 4.77 6.21
C ASN A 32 2.07 4.29 5.84
N TRP A 33 2.91 4.19 6.85
CA TRP A 33 4.28 3.68 6.69
C TRP A 33 4.33 2.22 6.26
N GLY A 34 3.38 1.37 6.67
CA GLY A 34 3.30 -0.01 6.22
C GLY A 34 3.07 -0.11 4.72
N ALA A 35 2.08 0.62 4.20
CA ALA A 35 1.75 0.69 2.79
C ALA A 35 2.89 1.26 1.94
N PHE A 36 3.58 2.30 2.44
CA PHE A 36 4.74 2.87 1.77
C PHE A 36 5.92 1.89 1.69
N LEU A 37 6.28 1.24 2.80
CA LEU A 37 7.48 0.40 2.87
C LEU A 37 7.29 -0.98 2.23
N LEU A 38 6.09 -1.56 2.36
CA LEU A 38 5.82 -2.94 1.96
C LEU A 38 4.91 -3.06 0.73
N THR A 39 4.38 -1.93 0.21
CA THR A 39 3.61 -1.79 -1.03
C THR A 39 2.68 -2.97 -1.33
N TRP A 40 3.07 -3.88 -2.22
CA TRP A 40 2.29 -5.02 -2.66
C TRP A 40 2.02 -6.05 -1.54
N ILE A 41 2.99 -6.28 -0.64
CA ILE A 41 2.83 -7.21 0.51
C ILE A 41 1.75 -6.67 1.44
N TRP A 42 1.83 -5.38 1.76
CA TRP A 42 0.81 -4.70 2.54
C TRP A 42 -0.55 -4.73 1.82
N GLY A 43 -0.56 -4.52 0.50
CA GLY A 43 -1.76 -4.62 -0.33
C GLY A 43 -2.52 -5.93 -0.18
N ILE A 44 -1.82 -7.06 -0.22
CA ILE A 44 -2.40 -8.39 -0.01
C ILE A 44 -3.00 -8.48 1.41
N GLY A 45 -2.26 -8.05 2.43
CA GLY A 45 -2.71 -8.05 3.82
C GLY A 45 -3.98 -7.21 4.06
N HIS A 46 -4.16 -6.14 3.29
CA HIS A 46 -5.27 -5.20 3.44
C HIS A 46 -6.35 -5.31 2.34
N SER A 47 -6.25 -6.30 1.45
CA SER A 47 -7.15 -6.47 0.30
C SER A 47 -7.20 -5.24 -0.63
N VAL A 48 -6.08 -4.51 -0.71
CA VAL A 48 -5.86 -3.36 -1.61
C VAL A 48 -5.11 -3.85 -2.84
N TRP A 49 -5.83 -4.46 -3.77
CA TRP A 49 -5.28 -5.07 -4.99
C TRP A 49 -4.53 -4.08 -5.89
N LEU A 50 -4.88 -2.79 -5.83
CA LEU A 50 -4.16 -1.73 -6.54
C LEU A 50 -2.66 -1.73 -6.21
N ALA A 51 -2.28 -2.07 -4.97
CA ALA A 51 -0.89 -2.09 -4.56
C ALA A 51 -0.04 -3.12 -5.32
N LEU A 52 -0.65 -4.14 -5.93
CA LEU A 52 0.04 -5.09 -6.80
C LEU A 52 0.56 -4.44 -8.09
N ALA A 53 0.01 -3.30 -8.52
CA ALA A 53 0.54 -2.54 -9.68
C ALA A 53 2.00 -2.12 -9.48
N GLY A 54 2.46 -1.98 -8.23
CA GLY A 54 3.86 -1.75 -7.91
C GLY A 54 4.80 -2.84 -8.47
N LEU A 55 4.34 -4.09 -8.56
CA LEU A 55 5.11 -5.20 -9.15
C LEU A 55 5.24 -5.10 -10.67
N VAL A 56 4.36 -4.37 -11.36
CA VAL A 56 4.50 -4.16 -12.80
C VAL A 56 5.52 -3.07 -13.08
N LEU A 57 5.53 -2.02 -12.25
CA LEU A 57 6.42 -0.86 -12.41
C LEU A 57 7.91 -1.25 -12.31
N ILE A 58 8.27 -2.24 -11.48
CA ILE A 58 9.66 -2.69 -11.35
C ILE A 58 10.27 -3.28 -12.64
N PHE A 59 9.44 -3.71 -13.60
CA PHE A 59 9.93 -4.28 -14.86
C PHE A 59 10.23 -3.23 -15.94
N ILE A 60 9.84 -1.96 -15.72
CA ILE A 60 10.10 -0.87 -16.66
C ILE A 60 11.41 -0.17 -16.25
N PRO A 61 12.48 -0.23 -17.05
CA PRO A 61 13.76 0.38 -16.68
C PRO A 61 13.64 1.89 -16.54
N VAL A 62 14.32 2.45 -15.53
CA VAL A 62 14.42 3.88 -15.17
C VAL A 62 13.08 4.55 -14.82
N ILE A 63 12.13 4.62 -15.76
CA ILE A 63 10.81 5.22 -15.55
C ILE A 63 10.01 4.41 -14.53
N GLY A 64 10.10 3.08 -14.58
CA GLY A 64 9.42 2.21 -13.63
C GLY A 64 9.96 2.31 -12.21
N PHE A 65 11.27 2.60 -12.06
CA PHE A 65 11.86 2.85 -10.75
C PHE A 65 11.38 4.17 -10.14
N LEU A 66 11.39 5.27 -10.90
CA LEU A 66 10.82 6.53 -10.42
C LEU A 66 9.30 6.42 -10.18
N GLY A 67 8.60 5.70 -11.06
CA GLY A 67 7.19 5.41 -10.93
C GLY A 67 6.87 4.59 -9.68
N SER A 68 7.70 3.59 -9.34
CA SER A 68 7.49 2.76 -8.16
C SER A 68 7.68 3.54 -6.86
N ILE A 69 8.64 4.47 -6.81
CA ILE A 69 8.81 5.39 -5.66
C ILE A 69 7.58 6.29 -5.52
N ALA A 70 7.15 6.94 -6.61
CA ALA A 70 5.96 7.80 -6.60
C ALA A 70 4.70 7.01 -6.19
N PHE A 71 4.58 5.78 -6.68
CA PHE A 71 3.48 4.89 -6.35
C PHE A 71 3.51 4.45 -4.87
N ALA A 72 4.68 4.15 -4.31
CA ALA A 72 4.83 3.87 -2.89
C ALA A 72 4.41 5.07 -2.04
N VAL A 73 4.81 6.29 -2.40
CA VAL A 73 4.37 7.52 -1.71
C VAL A 73 2.85 7.69 -1.81
N TYR A 74 2.26 7.43 -2.98
CA TYR A 74 0.80 7.43 -3.14
C TYR A 74 0.13 6.44 -2.19
N LEU A 75 0.63 5.21 -2.08
CA LEU A 75 0.14 4.23 -1.11
C LEU A 75 0.38 4.67 0.34
N GLY A 76 1.45 5.39 0.62
CA GLY A 76 1.65 5.97 1.94
C GLY A 76 0.60 7.04 2.29
N VAL A 77 0.25 7.91 1.35
CA VAL A 77 -0.74 8.97 1.58
C VAL A 77 -2.18 8.43 1.57
N LYS A 78 -2.49 7.50 0.67
CA LYS A 78 -3.86 7.00 0.43
C LYS A 78 -4.12 5.60 0.97
N GLY A 79 -3.12 4.91 1.49
CA GLY A 79 -3.22 3.51 1.93
C GLY A 79 -4.32 3.28 2.95
N ASN A 80 -4.37 4.09 4.00
CA ASN A 80 -5.43 3.99 5.01
C ASN A 80 -6.83 4.17 4.41
N GLU A 81 -6.99 5.13 3.49
CA GLU A 81 -8.27 5.37 2.80
C GLU A 81 -8.66 4.17 1.93
N LEU A 82 -7.71 3.63 1.15
CA LEU A 82 -7.93 2.46 0.31
C LEU A 82 -8.28 1.22 1.13
N ALA A 83 -7.56 0.97 2.22
CA ALA A 83 -7.82 -0.15 3.13
C ALA A 83 -9.19 0.00 3.82
N TRP A 84 -9.55 1.20 4.25
CA TRP A 84 -10.84 1.46 4.90
C TRP A 84 -12.02 1.24 3.95
N LYS A 85 -11.88 1.67 2.70
CA LYS A 85 -12.90 1.47 1.64
C LYS A 85 -13.16 0.01 1.30
N THR A 86 -12.26 -0.92 1.64
CA THR A 86 -12.53 -2.36 1.45
C THR A 86 -13.62 -2.89 2.38
N GLY A 87 -13.97 -2.16 3.45
CA GLY A 87 -14.94 -2.59 4.45
C GLY A 87 -14.44 -3.69 5.39
N LYS A 88 -13.18 -4.13 5.25
CA LYS A 88 -12.57 -5.19 6.07
C LYS A 88 -12.46 -4.84 7.56
N TYR A 89 -12.38 -3.55 7.88
CA TYR A 89 -12.13 -3.05 9.24
C TYR A 89 -13.33 -2.25 9.75
N THR A 90 -13.79 -2.58 10.95
CA THR A 90 -14.88 -1.89 11.66
C THR A 90 -14.36 -1.06 12.83
N ASP A 91 -13.34 -1.56 13.53
CA ASP A 91 -12.68 -0.92 14.67
C ASP A 91 -11.39 -0.19 14.23
N VAL A 92 -11.34 1.10 14.55
CA VAL A 92 -10.23 2.01 14.22
C VAL A 92 -9.00 1.71 15.07
N GLU A 93 -9.18 1.40 16.35
CA GLU A 93 -8.06 1.17 17.27
C GLU A 93 -7.33 -0.13 16.94
N ALA A 94 -8.10 -1.20 16.71
CA ALA A 94 -7.55 -2.47 16.24
C ALA A 94 -6.80 -2.32 14.91
N TYR A 95 -7.35 -1.52 13.98
CA TYR A 95 -6.69 -1.22 12.71
C TYR A 95 -5.36 -0.48 12.91
N LEU A 96 -5.34 0.59 13.72
CA LEU A 96 -4.11 1.34 14.00
C LEU A 96 -3.05 0.48 14.71
N ALA A 97 -3.46 -0.42 15.60
CA ALA A 97 -2.55 -1.37 16.24
C ALA A 97 -1.94 -2.36 15.22
N LEU A 98 -2.72 -2.79 14.23
CA LEU A 98 -2.23 -3.62 13.13
C LEU A 98 -1.28 -2.84 12.22
N GLU A 99 -1.60 -1.60 11.84
CA GLU A 99 -0.74 -0.74 11.01
C GLU A 99 0.60 -0.43 11.70
N LYS A 100 0.62 -0.31 13.03
CA LYS A 100 1.88 -0.20 13.78
C LYS A 100 2.79 -1.42 13.59
N LYS A 101 2.21 -2.63 13.56
CA LYS A 101 2.97 -3.86 13.29
C LYS A 101 3.49 -3.88 11.85
N TRP A 102 2.69 -3.46 10.88
CA TRP A 102 3.10 -3.33 9.48
C TRP A 102 4.22 -2.32 9.29
N MET A 103 4.16 -1.17 9.97
CA MET A 103 5.25 -0.20 9.98
C MET A 103 6.54 -0.81 10.52
N ILE A 104 6.48 -1.50 11.67
CA ILE A 104 7.66 -2.16 12.26
C ILE A 104 8.22 -3.23 11.31
N ALA A 105 7.36 -4.06 10.73
CA ALA A 105 7.77 -5.07 9.75
C ALA A 105 8.46 -4.43 8.54
N GLY A 106 7.91 -3.32 8.03
CA GLY A 106 8.51 -2.55 6.94
C GLY A 106 9.90 -2.01 7.28
N LEU A 107 10.05 -1.44 8.49
CA LEU A 107 11.35 -0.95 8.96
C LEU A 107 12.38 -2.07 9.09
N VAL A 108 11.98 -3.24 9.59
CA VAL A 108 12.86 -4.42 9.68
C VAL A 108 13.30 -4.88 8.29
N VAL A 109 12.37 -4.99 7.33
CA VAL A 109 12.69 -5.38 5.95
C VAL A 109 13.68 -4.40 5.30
N VAL A 110 13.44 -3.08 5.46
CA VAL A 110 14.35 -2.07 4.94
C VAL A 110 15.73 -2.16 5.59
N ALA A 111 15.80 -2.32 6.92
CA ALA A 111 17.07 -2.47 7.63
C ALA A 111 17.86 -3.70 7.14
N LEU A 112 17.20 -4.85 6.99
CA LEU A 112 17.83 -6.05 6.44
C LEU A 112 18.31 -5.83 4.99
N GLY A 113 17.52 -5.13 4.17
CA GLY A 113 17.92 -4.75 2.81
C GLY A 113 19.20 -3.92 2.78
N PHE A 114 19.33 -2.92 3.66
CA PHE A 114 20.55 -2.12 3.78
C PHE A 114 21.76 -2.93 4.23
N VAL A 115 21.60 -3.83 5.20
CA VAL A 115 22.68 -4.72 5.65
C VAL A 115 23.16 -5.61 4.50
N LEU A 116 22.23 -6.22 3.76
CA LEU A 116 22.57 -7.05 2.60
C LEU A 116 23.26 -6.26 1.50
N ALA A 117 22.75 -5.07 1.17
CA ALA A 117 23.36 -4.19 0.18
C ALA A 117 24.77 -3.77 0.58
N PHE A 118 25.00 -3.45 1.86
CA PHE A 118 26.32 -3.12 2.38
C PHE A 118 27.28 -4.30 2.30
N MET A 119 26.86 -5.49 2.72
CA MET A 119 27.67 -6.72 2.62
C MET A 119 28.06 -7.04 1.18
N MET A 120 27.11 -6.92 0.25
CA MET A 120 27.35 -7.16 -1.17
C MET A 120 28.30 -6.11 -1.76
N GLY A 121 28.12 -4.83 -1.42
CA GLY A 121 29.04 -3.77 -1.82
C GLY A 121 30.46 -4.02 -1.31
N ALA A 122 30.62 -4.40 -0.04
CA ALA A 122 31.91 -4.75 0.54
C ALA A 122 32.57 -5.95 -0.15
N ALA A 123 31.80 -7.00 -0.45
CA ALA A 123 32.29 -8.17 -1.17
C ALA A 123 32.76 -7.82 -2.59
N ILE A 124 32.00 -7.01 -3.33
CA ILE A 124 32.37 -6.55 -4.67
C ILE A 124 33.67 -5.74 -4.62
N VAL A 125 33.79 -4.80 -3.67
CA VAL A 125 35.02 -4.00 -3.49
C VAL A 125 36.22 -4.90 -3.19
N SER A 126 36.07 -5.88 -2.29
CA SER A 126 37.13 -6.84 -1.97
C SER A 126 37.56 -7.69 -3.17
N MET A 127 36.63 -8.08 -4.05
CA MET A 127 36.95 -8.83 -5.28
C MET A 127 37.75 -7.96 -6.27
N ILE A 128 37.39 -6.69 -6.41
CA ILE A 128 38.10 -5.75 -7.29
C ILE A 128 39.51 -5.49 -6.77
N THR A 129 39.69 -5.22 -5.48
CA THR A 129 41.02 -4.96 -4.90
C THR A 129 41.89 -6.21 -4.83
N GLY A 130 41.35 -7.36 -4.42
CA GLY A 130 42.09 -8.63 -4.42
C GLY A 130 42.51 -9.09 -5.82
N GLY A 131 41.66 -8.88 -6.83
CA GLY A 131 42.00 -9.14 -8.24
C GLY A 131 43.12 -8.23 -8.75
N MET A 132 43.17 -6.97 -8.32
CA MET A 132 44.27 -6.05 -8.66
C MET A 132 45.59 -6.43 -7.99
N LEU A 133 45.57 -6.95 -6.76
CA LEU A 133 46.78 -7.33 -6.00
C LEU A 133 47.44 -8.63 -6.49
N ASN A 134 46.65 -9.57 -7.03
CA ASN A 134 47.17 -10.87 -7.51
C ASN A 134 47.59 -10.85 -8.99
N GLY A 135 47.38 -9.73 -9.70
CA GLY A 135 47.68 -9.58 -11.13
C GLY A 135 48.93 -8.75 -11.44
N SER A 136 49.63 -8.23 -10.43
CA SER A 136 50.91 -7.48 -10.51
C SER A 136 52.09 -8.33 -10.07
#